data_AF-A0A8H4SHG4-F1
#
_entry.id   AF-A0A8H4SHG4-F1
#
_cell.length_a   1.000
_cell.length_b   1.000
_cell.length_c   1.000
_cell.angle_alpha   90.00
_cell.angle_beta   90.00
_cell.angle_gamma   90.00
#
_symmetry.space_group_name_H-M   'P 1'
#
loop_
_entity.id
_entity.type
_entity.pdbx_description
1 polymer ?
#
loop_
_entity_poly.entity_id
_entity_poly.type
_entity_poly.pdbx_seq_one_letter_code
_entity_poly.pdbx_strand_id
1 'polypeptide(L)'
;MSEQAGEAPPPPNSTPTTMREAFEVGIINLRASMDRRQAMAEGAILFDITEFERLSERIWDTRIEFANQIRRWPDPEEAVILANLYRELIGTMPDQEGVVP
;
A
#
# COMPACT_ATOMS: atom_id res chain seq x y z
N MET A 1 -17.76 -11.70 37.21
CA MET A 1 -18.14 -12.00 35.82
C MET A 1 -17.96 -10.68 35.07
N SER A 2 -16.77 -10.46 34.50
CA SER A 2 -16.44 -10.68 33.07
C SER A 2 -17.22 -9.67 32.22
N GLU A 3 -16.61 -8.76 31.48
CA GLU A 3 -15.92 -9.06 30.22
C GLU A 3 -14.66 -8.19 30.03
N GLN A 4 -13.52 -8.86 29.85
CA GLN A 4 -12.28 -8.26 29.38
C GLN A 4 -12.39 -8.26 27.85
N ALA A 5 -12.67 -7.09 27.26
CA ALA A 5 -12.69 -6.90 25.82
C ALA A 5 -11.32 -7.33 25.27
N GLY A 6 -11.30 -8.35 24.42
CA GLY A 6 -10.10 -8.82 23.76
C GLY A 6 -9.57 -7.72 22.85
N GLU A 7 -8.53 -7.02 23.30
CA GLU A 7 -7.68 -6.23 22.42
C GLU A 7 -7.16 -7.17 21.33
N ALA A 8 -7.48 -6.84 20.07
CA ALA A 8 -6.83 -7.48 18.94
C ALA A 8 -5.31 -7.34 19.13
N PRO A 9 -4.53 -8.40 18.87
CA PRO A 9 -3.08 -8.31 18.99
C PRO A 9 -2.60 -7.13 18.14
N PRO A 10 -1.68 -6.29 18.65
CA PRO A 10 -1.13 -5.20 17.87
C PRO A 10 -0.61 -5.78 16.54
N PRO A 11 -0.77 -5.07 15.42
CA PRO A 11 -0.17 -5.50 14.17
C PRO A 11 1.32 -5.77 14.43
N PRO A 12 1.89 -6.84 13.83
CA PRO A 12 3.27 -7.22 14.09
C PRO A 12 4.15 -5.98 13.92
N ASN A 13 4.77 -5.59 15.03
CA ASN A 13 5.64 -4.42 15.13
C ASN A 13 7.00 -4.80 14.51
N SER A 14 6.98 -5.17 13.23
CA SER A 14 8.18 -5.45 12.47
C SER A 14 8.78 -4.11 12.08
N THR A 15 9.53 -3.50 13.00
CA THR A 15 10.42 -2.40 12.63
C THR A 15 11.28 -2.92 11.47
N PRO A 16 11.15 -2.35 10.26
CA PRO A 16 11.91 -2.85 9.12
C PRO A 16 13.39 -2.71 9.42
N THR A 17 14.11 -3.81 9.26
CA THR A 17 15.55 -3.90 9.54
C THR A 17 16.38 -3.59 8.29
N THR A 18 15.75 -3.63 7.12
CA THR A 18 16.35 -3.33 5.82
C THR A 18 15.52 -2.32 5.04
N MET A 19 16.17 -1.65 4.06
CA MET A 19 15.47 -0.74 3.15
C MET A 19 14.40 -1.47 2.31
N ARG A 20 14.69 -2.71 1.88
CA ARG A 20 13.72 -3.58 1.20
C ARG A 20 12.48 -3.81 2.08
N GLU A 21 12.64 -4.23 3.33
CA GLU A 21 11.52 -4.47 4.24
C GLU A 21 10.69 -3.20 4.48
N ALA A 22 11.34 -2.05 4.62
CA ALA A 22 10.64 -0.78 4.77
C ALA A 22 9.78 -0.46 3.55
N PHE A 23 10.28 -0.78 2.35
CA PHE A 23 9.58 -0.60 1.10
C PHE A 23 8.41 -1.60 0.94
N GLU A 24 8.58 -2.85 1.36
CA GLU A 24 7.50 -3.86 1.40
C GLU A 24 6.35 -3.42 2.30
N VAL A 25 6.66 -2.89 3.50
CA VAL A 25 5.67 -2.29 4.40
C VAL A 25 4.97 -1.11 3.72
N GLY A 26 5.71 -0.29 2.96
CA GLY A 26 5.14 0.75 2.11
C GLY A 26 4.08 0.24 1.14
N ILE A 27 4.39 -0.83 0.39
CA ILE A 27 3.45 -1.47 -0.55
C ILE A 27 2.21 -1.99 0.17
N ILE A 28 2.37 -2.65 1.32
CA ILE A 28 1.26 -3.15 2.14
C ILE A 28 0.35 -2.01 2.61
N ASN A 29 0.93 -0.90 3.06
CA ASN A 29 0.18 0.27 3.51
C ASN A 29 -0.57 0.96 2.35
N LEU A 30 0.00 0.96 1.15
CA LEU A 30 -0.68 1.45 -0.05
C LEU A 30 -1.91 0.59 -0.35
N ARG A 31 -1.79 -0.75 -0.25
CA ARG A 31 -2.93 -1.66 -0.42
C ARG A 31 -4.02 -1.37 0.61
N ALA A 32 -3.68 -1.24 1.88
CA ALA A 32 -4.64 -0.91 2.93
C ALA A 32 -5.37 0.43 2.67
N SER A 33 -4.65 1.42 2.11
CA SER A 33 -5.25 2.69 1.71
C SER A 33 -6.25 2.53 0.55
N MET A 34 -5.94 1.68 -0.42
CA MET A 34 -6.84 1.33 -1.53
C MET A 34 -8.09 0.60 -1.03
N ASP A 35 -7.93 -0.39 -0.15
CA ASP A 35 -9.04 -1.14 0.43
C ASP A 35 -9.95 -0.22 1.26
N ARG A 36 -9.38 0.72 2.03
CA ARG A 36 -10.16 1.71 2.78
C ARG A 36 -10.97 2.63 1.85
N ARG A 37 -10.36 3.12 0.77
CA ARG A 37 -11.06 3.92 -0.24
C ARG A 37 -12.19 3.13 -0.89
N GLN A 38 -11.95 1.88 -1.24
CA GLN A 38 -12.96 1.00 -1.84
C GLN A 38 -14.12 0.74 -0.87
N ALA A 39 -13.82 0.46 0.41
CA ALA A 39 -14.83 0.26 1.44
C ALA A 39 -15.74 1.50 1.64
N MET A 40 -15.20 2.72 1.52
CA MET A 40 -16.01 3.94 1.49
C MET A 40 -16.92 3.99 0.26
N ALA A 41 -16.41 3.67 -0.93
CA ALA A 41 -17.19 3.67 -2.17
C ALA A 41 -18.32 2.62 -2.17
N GLU A 42 -18.09 1.47 -1.55
CA GLU A 42 -19.06 0.38 -1.43
C GLU A 42 -20.06 0.58 -0.28
N GLY A 43 -19.87 1.60 0.56
CA GLY A 43 -20.69 1.84 1.75
C GLY A 43 -20.46 0.83 2.88
N ALA A 44 -19.37 0.07 2.84
CA ALA A 44 -18.98 -0.85 3.92
C ALA A 44 -18.50 -0.10 5.17
N ILE A 45 -18.03 1.15 5.01
CA ILE A 45 -17.72 2.09 6.09
C ILE A 45 -18.35 3.47 5.80
N LEU A 46 -18.38 4.34 6.81
CA LEU A 46 -18.93 5.70 6.67
C LEU A 46 -18.17 6.48 5.58
N PHE A 47 -18.92 7.11 4.68
CA PHE A 47 -18.36 7.92 3.61
C PHE A 47 -17.93 9.31 4.13
N ASP A 48 -16.63 9.59 4.02
CA ASP A 48 -16.05 10.92 4.22
C ASP A 48 -15.45 11.41 2.90
N ILE A 49 -16.04 12.46 2.33
CA ILE A 49 -15.62 13.02 1.04
C ILE A 49 -14.19 13.57 1.08
N THR A 50 -13.79 14.19 2.19
CA THR A 50 -12.45 14.80 2.32
C THR A 50 -11.40 13.71 2.40
N GLU A 51 -11.67 12.64 3.17
CA GLU A 51 -10.79 11.49 3.23
C GLU A 51 -10.72 10.77 1.88
N PHE A 52 -11.85 10.60 1.19
CA PHE A 52 -11.93 9.91 -0.08
C PHE A 52 -11.10 10.60 -1.18
N GLU A 53 -11.22 11.93 -1.32
CA GLU A 53 -10.43 12.72 -2.28
C GLU A 53 -8.94 12.64 -1.95
N ARG A 54 -8.58 12.87 -0.69
CA ARG A 54 -7.18 12.79 -0.22
C ARG A 54 -6.57 11.41 -0.47
N LEU A 55 -7.32 10.33 -0.24
CA LEU A 55 -6.85 8.98 -0.55
C LEU A 55 -6.72 8.77 -2.05
N SER A 56 -7.66 9.27 -2.86
CA SER A 56 -7.63 9.13 -4.32
C SER A 56 -6.36 9.71 -4.93
N GLU A 57 -6.01 10.94 -4.54
CA GLU A 57 -4.79 11.63 -4.99
C GLU A 57 -3.54 10.90 -4.48
N ARG A 58 -3.46 10.67 -3.17
CA ARG A 58 -2.28 10.07 -2.56
C ARG A 58 -2.00 8.66 -3.05
N ILE A 59 -3.03 7.84 -3.28
CA ILE A 59 -2.87 6.49 -3.83
C ILE A 59 -2.21 6.56 -5.20
N TRP A 60 -2.66 7.47 -6.07
CA TRP A 60 -2.11 7.59 -7.42
C TRP A 60 -0.64 8.03 -7.40
N ASP A 61 -0.32 9.08 -6.65
CA ASP A 61 1.06 9.57 -6.53
C ASP A 61 1.99 8.50 -5.96
N THR A 62 1.54 7.81 -4.90
CA THR A 62 2.33 6.73 -4.27
C THR A 62 2.54 5.56 -5.23
N ARG A 63 1.55 5.23 -6.08
CA ARG A 63 1.70 4.17 -7.10
C ARG A 63 2.80 4.48 -8.08
N ILE A 64 2.86 5.72 -8.57
CA ILE A 64 3.89 6.20 -9.50
C ILE A 64 5.26 6.23 -8.81
N GLU A 65 5.32 6.78 -7.60
CA GLU A 65 6.54 6.87 -6.82
C GLU A 65 7.15 5.48 -6.60
N PHE A 66 6.35 4.51 -6.16
CA PHE A 66 6.83 3.16 -5.93
C PHE A 66 7.26 2.46 -7.22
N ALA A 67 6.52 2.61 -8.31
CA ALA A 67 6.92 2.08 -9.61
C ALA A 67 8.29 2.59 -10.05
N ASN A 68 8.55 3.88 -9.87
CA ASN A 68 9.82 4.50 -10.21
C ASN A 68 10.97 4.08 -9.28
N GLN A 69 10.69 3.91 -7.99
CA GLN A 69 11.70 3.42 -7.04
C GLN A 69 12.07 1.96 -7.33
N ILE A 70 11.10 1.08 -7.60
CA ILE A 70 11.35 -0.32 -7.98
C ILE A 70 12.21 -0.40 -9.25
N ARG A 71 11.93 0.40 -10.28
CA ARG A 71 12.74 0.43 -11.51
C ARG A 71 14.19 0.85 -11.31
N ARG A 72 14.42 1.71 -10.32
CA ARG A 72 15.74 2.27 -9.99
C ARG A 72 16.38 1.57 -8.81
N TRP A 73 15.80 0.45 -8.37
CA TRP A 73 16.28 -0.24 -7.18
C TRP A 73 17.71 -0.75 -7.45
N PRO A 74 18.66 -0.53 -6.52
CA PRO A 74 20.07 -0.83 -6.78
C PRO A 74 20.35 -2.32 -7.01
N ASP A 75 19.62 -3.18 -6.30
CA ASP A 75 19.73 -4.63 -6.41
C ASP A 75 18.64 -5.19 -7.36
N PRO A 76 19.01 -5.80 -8.50
CA PRO A 76 18.05 -6.36 -9.45
C PRO A 76 17.19 -7.50 -8.89
N GLU A 77 17.71 -8.30 -7.96
CA GLU A 77 16.97 -9.41 -7.35
C GLU A 77 15.89 -8.86 -6.41
N GLU A 78 16.26 -7.92 -5.55
CA GLU A 78 15.29 -7.22 -4.71
C GLU A 78 14.25 -6.45 -5.55
N ALA A 79 14.67 -5.81 -6.66
CA ALA A 79 13.77 -5.12 -7.56
C ALA A 79 12.66 -6.06 -8.09
N VAL A 80 13.03 -7.29 -8.47
CA VAL A 80 12.07 -8.31 -8.93
C VAL A 80 11.13 -8.74 -7.83
N ILE A 81 11.62 -8.94 -6.60
CA ILE A 81 10.80 -9.27 -5.43
C ILE A 81 9.76 -8.17 -5.18
N LEU A 82 10.20 -6.91 -5.13
CA LEU A 82 9.34 -5.75 -4.91
C LEU A 82 8.34 -5.55 -6.05
N ALA A 83 8.74 -5.77 -7.30
CA ALA A 83 7.85 -5.70 -8.46
C ALA A 83 6.76 -6.78 -8.41
N ASN A 84 7.11 -8.00 -8.00
CA ASN A 84 6.14 -9.08 -7.83
C ASN A 84 5.15 -8.77 -6.71
N LEU A 85 5.63 -8.30 -5.55
CA LEU A 85 4.78 -7.90 -4.43
C LEU A 85 3.84 -6.75 -4.80
N TYR A 86 4.37 -5.72 -5.48
CA TYR A 86 3.56 -4.61 -5.99
C TYR A 86 2.46 -5.13 -6.92
N ARG A 87 2.81 -6.00 -7.88
CA ARG A 87 1.83 -6.55 -8.83
C ARG A 87 0.73 -7.34 -8.13
N GLU A 88 1.09 -8.15 -7.14
CA GLU A 88 0.14 -8.98 -6.40
C GLU A 88 -0.83 -8.14 -5.55
N LEU A 89 -0.30 -7.14 -4.84
CA LEU A 89 -1.11 -6.36 -3.91
C LEU A 89 -1.80 -5.16 -4.58
N ILE A 90 -1.13 -4.46 -5.48
CA ILE A 90 -1.59 -3.17 -6.03
C ILE A 90 -2.13 -3.30 -7.46
N GLY A 91 -1.62 -4.27 -8.22
CA GLY A 91 -1.98 -4.50 -9.62
C GLY A 91 -0.93 -3.97 -10.60
N THR A 92 -1.36 -3.63 -11.82
CA THR A 92 -0.44 -3.21 -12.89
C THR A 92 0.37 -1.99 -12.49
N MET A 93 1.69 -2.10 -12.64
CA MET A 93 2.64 -1.04 -12.35
C MET A 93 2.55 0.04 -13.45
N PRO A 94 2.26 1.31 -13.11
CA PRO A 94 2.26 2.41 -14.08
C PRO A 94 3.65 2.56 -14.71
N ASP A 95 3.75 2.83 -16.00
CA ASP A 95 5.00 3.03 -16.75
C ASP A 95 5.79 4.29 -16.31
N GLN A 96 6.82 4.69 -17.05
CA GLN A 96 7.65 5.85 -16.69
C GLN A 96 6.91 7.19 -16.82
N GLU A 97 5.84 7.23 -17.61
CA GLU A 97 4.97 8.40 -17.78
C GLU A 97 3.80 8.37 -16.78
N GLY A 98 3.75 7.35 -15.91
CA GLY A 98 2.66 7.13 -14.97
C GLY A 98 1.42 6.52 -15.63
N VAL A 99 1.51 6.01 -16.86
CA VAL A 99 0.39 5.41 -17.57
C VAL A 99 0.28 3.93 -17.19
N VAL A 100 -0.93 3.48 -16.85
CA VAL A 100 -1.21 2.04 -16.70
C VAL A 100 -1.59 1.49 -18.08
N PRO A 101 -0.84 0.52 -18.64
CA PRO A 101 -1.17 -0.08 -19.94
C PRO A 101 -2.43 -0.93 -19.90
#